data_AF-A0A2V8IAL8-F1
#
_entry.id   AF-A0A2V8IAL8-F1
#
_cell.length_a   1.000
_cell.length_b   1.000
_cell.length_c   1.000
_cell.angle_alpha   90.00
_cell.angle_beta   90.00
_cell.angle_gamma   90.00
#
_symmetry.space_group_name_H-M   'P 1'
#
loop_
_entity.id
_entity.type
_entity.pdbx_description
1 polymer ?
#
loop_
_entity_poly.entity_id
_entity_poly.type
_entity_poly.pdbx_seq_one_letter_code
_entity_poly.pdbx_strand_id
1 'polypeptide(L)'
;MNLAHIHLLLNHWPIIGAFVGLFLFLVAFLANSDDLKQTSLAFFTLIALLTIPTYFSGDVANEVLRESSTQLPKELVNTHQGAALLSLVFMELTGGLALIGLWQFSRMSRPAPAPVARWNFTLVLILSIVTAGMMTATGNTGGAIRHPEILSAEDAASAVGAIGSKIVPSVSHFVTASSRWVWPVLETLHFLGLILIVAAIGGLNLRLLGFVKDLPVAPLHRLLPWGIAGLVINIITGILFFVGMPFFYAWNPLFHLKMAGVVVAGATLVLFNCTSAFRSWATLGPGEDPPAVAKFIAASSLILWLVIIVLGRYLPLTQESLRAGP
;
A
#
# COMPACT_ATOMS: atom_id res chain seq x y z
N MET A 1 16.86 12.61 -11.60
CA MET A 1 16.10 13.16 -10.47
C MET A 1 16.59 12.48 -9.20
N ASN A 2 16.91 13.21 -8.13
CA ASN A 2 17.26 12.60 -6.85
C ASN A 2 15.99 12.22 -6.06
N LEU A 3 16.10 11.39 -5.01
CA LEU A 3 14.95 10.89 -4.25
C LEU A 3 14.21 12.00 -3.47
N ALA A 4 14.90 13.09 -3.10
CA ALA A 4 14.25 14.26 -2.52
C ALA A 4 13.27 14.94 -3.50
N HIS A 5 13.62 15.01 -4.79
CA HIS A 5 12.69 15.50 -5.82
C HIS A 5 11.48 14.56 -5.98
N ILE A 6 11.70 13.25 -5.90
CA ILE A 6 10.61 12.27 -5.98
C ILE A 6 9.65 12.45 -4.79
N HIS A 7 10.17 12.64 -3.57
CA HIS A 7 9.33 12.88 -2.40
C HIS A 7 8.46 14.14 -2.56
N LEU A 8 9.03 15.25 -3.03
CA LEU A 8 8.28 16.50 -3.28
C LEU A 8 7.26 16.37 -4.42
N LEU A 9 7.50 15.49 -5.38
CA LEU A 9 6.52 15.19 -6.44
C LEU A 9 5.36 14.33 -5.91
N LEU A 10 5.66 13.41 -4.99
CA LEU A 10 4.71 12.41 -4.51
C LEU A 10 3.90 12.87 -3.28
N ASN A 11 4.46 13.71 -2.41
CA ASN A 11 3.87 14.08 -1.11
C ASN A 11 2.46 14.69 -1.17
N HIS A 12 2.09 15.33 -2.28
CA HIS A 12 0.76 15.90 -2.46
C HIS A 12 -0.31 14.82 -2.72
N TRP A 13 0.06 13.67 -3.30
CA TRP A 13 -0.91 12.63 -3.70
C TRP A 13 -1.63 12.01 -2.50
N PRO A 14 -0.96 11.59 -1.41
CA PRO A 14 -1.66 11.07 -0.24
C PRO A 14 -2.54 12.10 0.45
N ILE A 15 -2.06 13.34 0.58
CA ILE A 15 -2.78 14.41 1.28
C ILE A 15 -4.04 14.78 0.50
N ILE A 16 -3.88 15.23 -0.75
CA ILE A 16 -5.00 15.64 -1.60
C ILE A 16 -5.93 14.44 -1.85
N GLY A 17 -5.35 13.26 -2.10
CA GLY A 17 -6.07 12.03 -2.31
C GLY A 17 -6.96 11.62 -1.12
N ALA A 18 -6.50 11.80 0.11
CA ALA A 18 -7.33 11.51 1.30
C ALA A 18 -8.57 12.42 1.36
N PHE A 19 -8.42 13.71 1.08
CA PHE A 19 -9.55 14.66 1.07
C PHE A 19 -10.50 14.45 -0.09
N VAL A 20 -9.97 14.26 -1.31
CA VAL A 20 -10.78 13.96 -2.49
C VAL A 20 -11.53 12.65 -2.30
N GLY A 21 -10.87 11.61 -1.79
CA GLY A 21 -11.50 10.33 -1.49
C GLY A 21 -12.63 10.46 -0.47
N LEU A 22 -12.40 11.18 0.63
CA LEU A 22 -13.42 11.43 1.65
C LEU A 22 -14.60 12.21 1.08
N PHE A 23 -14.35 13.27 0.32
CA PHE A 23 -15.39 14.05 -0.34
C PHE A 23 -16.22 13.20 -1.30
N LEU A 24 -15.58 12.44 -2.20
CA LEU A 24 -16.27 11.53 -3.12
C LEU A 24 -17.13 10.51 -2.36
N PHE A 25 -16.61 9.96 -1.26
CA PHE A 25 -17.33 8.97 -0.47
C PHE A 25 -18.55 9.57 0.25
N LEU A 26 -18.43 10.78 0.82
CA LEU A 26 -19.54 11.51 1.42
C LEU A 26 -20.62 11.84 0.38
N VAL A 27 -20.23 12.34 -0.80
CA VAL A 27 -21.18 12.58 -1.91
C VAL A 27 -21.85 11.28 -2.33
N ALA A 28 -21.13 10.16 -2.35
CA ALA A 28 -21.70 8.85 -2.67
C ALA A 28 -22.80 8.41 -1.69
N PHE A 29 -22.66 8.73 -0.40
CA PHE A 29 -23.70 8.49 0.60
C PHE A 29 -24.89 9.43 0.42
N LEU A 30 -24.65 10.72 0.25
CA LEU A 30 -25.71 11.73 0.08
C LEU A 30 -26.53 11.50 -1.20
N ALA A 31 -25.86 11.16 -2.30
CA ALA A 31 -26.48 10.83 -3.58
C ALA A 31 -27.03 9.39 -3.63
N ASN A 32 -26.79 8.60 -2.57
CA ASN A 32 -27.09 7.16 -2.50
C ASN A 32 -26.66 6.38 -3.76
N SER A 33 -25.48 6.71 -4.32
CA SER A 33 -24.99 6.16 -5.58
C SER A 33 -23.98 5.05 -5.33
N ASP A 34 -24.35 3.86 -5.78
CA ASP A 34 -23.56 2.63 -5.74
C ASP A 34 -22.28 2.73 -6.57
N ASP A 35 -22.33 3.38 -7.73
CA ASP A 35 -21.16 3.58 -8.59
C ASP A 35 -20.17 4.58 -7.98
N LEU A 36 -20.65 5.64 -7.31
CA LEU A 36 -19.78 6.57 -6.58
C LEU A 36 -19.13 5.91 -5.36
N LYS A 37 -19.85 5.04 -4.64
CA LYS A 37 -19.29 4.26 -3.52
C LYS A 37 -18.16 3.36 -4.02
N GLN A 38 -18.40 2.60 -5.09
CA GLN A 38 -17.38 1.73 -5.69
C GLN A 38 -16.15 2.54 -6.16
N THR A 39 -16.37 3.66 -6.83
CA THR A 39 -15.30 4.53 -7.32
C THR A 39 -14.45 5.09 -6.18
N SER A 40 -15.09 5.51 -5.09
CA SER A 40 -14.40 6.04 -3.91
C SER A 40 -13.54 4.96 -3.22
N LEU A 41 -14.06 3.72 -3.10
CA LEU A 41 -13.30 2.60 -2.54
C LEU A 41 -12.05 2.27 -3.38
N ALA A 42 -12.22 2.25 -4.71
CA ALA A 42 -11.12 2.08 -5.64
C ALA A 42 -10.08 3.21 -5.50
N PHE A 43 -10.55 4.45 -5.38
CA PHE A 43 -9.70 5.62 -5.22
C PHE A 43 -8.87 5.55 -3.92
N PHE A 44 -9.49 5.26 -2.77
CA PHE A 44 -8.75 5.08 -1.51
C PHE A 44 -7.70 3.98 -1.60
N THR A 45 -8.01 2.87 -2.27
CA THR A 45 -7.05 1.77 -2.48
C THR A 45 -5.83 2.24 -3.29
N LEU A 46 -6.05 3.01 -4.36
CA LEU A 46 -4.96 3.55 -5.18
C LEU A 46 -4.12 4.58 -4.43
N ILE A 47 -4.75 5.47 -3.65
CA ILE A 47 -4.03 6.45 -2.84
C ILE A 47 -3.19 5.75 -1.77
N ALA A 48 -3.65 4.65 -1.17
CA ALA A 48 -2.86 3.88 -0.21
C ALA A 48 -1.59 3.34 -0.89
N LEU A 49 -1.73 2.68 -2.05
CA LEU A 49 -0.59 2.19 -2.82
C LEU A 49 0.44 3.29 -3.16
N LEU A 50 -0.01 4.52 -3.44
CA LEU A 50 0.87 5.66 -3.71
C LEU A 50 1.46 6.28 -2.42
N THR A 51 0.86 6.06 -1.27
CA THR A 51 1.36 6.56 0.02
C THR A 51 2.62 5.83 0.45
N ILE A 52 2.73 4.54 0.14
CA ILE A 52 3.91 3.72 0.43
C ILE A 52 5.21 4.32 -0.18
N PRO A 53 5.35 4.53 -1.50
CA PRO A 53 6.55 5.15 -2.08
C PRO A 53 6.74 6.61 -1.64
N THR A 54 5.65 7.31 -1.29
CA THR A 54 5.74 8.67 -0.75
C THR A 54 6.45 8.68 0.61
N TYR A 55 6.09 7.77 1.51
CA TYR A 55 6.75 7.64 2.82
C TYR A 55 8.22 7.23 2.65
N PHE A 56 8.50 6.20 1.85
CA PHE A 56 9.87 5.70 1.66
C PHE A 56 10.80 6.76 1.05
N SER A 57 10.32 7.56 0.11
CA SER A 57 11.12 8.64 -0.48
C SER A 57 11.44 9.78 0.50
N GLY A 58 10.63 9.96 1.55
CA GLY A 58 10.85 10.98 2.59
C GLY A 58 12.07 10.70 3.47
N ASP A 59 12.23 9.45 3.91
CA ASP A 59 13.39 9.03 4.71
C ASP A 59 14.71 9.20 3.94
N VAL A 60 14.70 8.93 2.63
CA VAL A 60 15.91 9.15 1.79
C VAL A 60 16.15 10.63 1.55
N ALA A 61 15.09 11.43 1.39
CA ALA A 61 15.20 12.87 1.22
C ALA A 61 15.89 13.53 2.42
N ASN A 62 15.58 13.09 3.65
CA ASN A 62 16.25 13.55 4.87
C ASN A 62 17.76 13.32 4.83
N GLU A 63 18.20 12.13 4.40
CA GLU A 63 19.62 11.80 4.37
C GLU A 63 20.40 12.62 3.32
N VAL A 64 19.86 12.75 2.10
CA VAL A 64 20.46 13.59 1.06
C VAL A 64 20.63 15.04 1.53
N LEU A 65 19.67 15.54 2.31
CA LEU A 65 19.71 16.89 2.90
C LEU A 65 20.66 17.01 4.10
N ARG A 66 21.01 15.91 4.77
CA ARG A 66 22.05 15.89 5.82
C ARG A 66 23.46 15.93 5.23
N GLU A 67 23.66 15.31 4.08
CA GLU A 67 24.93 15.31 3.35
C GLU A 67 25.18 16.63 2.61
N SER A 68 24.13 17.28 2.11
CA SER A 68 24.22 18.63 1.58
C SER A 68 24.16 19.64 2.72
N SER A 69 24.95 20.72 2.67
CA SER A 69 25.26 21.66 3.77
C SER A 69 24.09 22.44 4.41
N THR A 70 22.84 22.01 4.23
CA THR A 70 21.61 22.63 4.73
C THR A 70 21.12 21.85 5.95
N GLN A 71 21.65 22.15 7.14
CA GLN A 71 21.23 21.46 8.36
C GLN A 71 19.79 21.83 8.73
N LEU A 72 18.85 20.91 8.49
CA LEU A 72 17.48 21.04 8.97
C LEU A 72 17.39 20.74 10.47
N PRO A 73 16.51 21.41 11.24
CA PRO A 73 16.27 21.07 12.63
C PRO A 73 15.81 19.61 12.77
N LYS A 74 16.64 18.76 13.38
CA LYS A 74 16.38 17.31 13.52
C LYS A 74 15.06 17.00 14.20
N GLU A 75 14.65 17.85 15.15
CA GLU A 75 13.40 17.70 15.88
C GLU A 75 12.16 17.84 14.98
N LEU A 76 12.15 18.84 14.08
CA LEU A 76 11.06 19.02 13.12
C LEU A 76 10.98 17.85 12.14
N VAL A 77 12.13 17.38 11.67
CA VAL A 77 12.21 16.21 10.78
C VAL A 77 11.67 14.96 11.47
N ASN A 78 12.09 14.68 12.70
CA ASN A 78 11.60 13.53 13.47
C ASN A 78 10.10 13.60 13.74
N THR A 79 9.59 14.81 14.02
CA THR A 79 8.15 15.04 14.24
C THR A 79 7.35 14.80 12.97
N HIS A 80 7.84 15.28 11.82
CA HIS A 80 7.23 15.03 10.52
C HIS A 80 7.28 13.55 10.14
N GLN A 81 8.42 12.88 10.31
CA GLN A 81 8.57 11.45 10.04
C GLN A 81 7.62 10.61 10.90
N GLY A 82 7.49 10.96 12.18
CA GLY A 82 6.54 10.34 13.09
C GLY A 82 5.07 10.51 12.63
N ALA A 83 4.69 11.73 12.25
CA ALA A 83 3.37 12.00 11.71
C ALA A 83 3.11 11.25 10.39
N ALA A 84 4.12 11.21 9.51
CA ALA A 84 4.07 10.51 8.23
C ALA A 84 3.90 9.00 8.41
N LEU A 85 4.57 8.38 9.39
CA LEU A 85 4.39 6.95 9.68
C LEU A 85 2.95 6.65 10.13
N LEU A 86 2.40 7.47 11.04
CA LEU A 86 1.02 7.27 11.49
C LEU A 86 0.03 7.49 10.35
N SER A 87 0.23 8.52 9.52
CA SER A 87 -0.60 8.75 8.33
C SER A 87 -0.52 7.61 7.33
N LEU A 88 0.67 7.04 7.10
CA LEU A 88 0.84 5.84 6.29
C LEU A 88 -0.01 4.70 6.86
N VAL A 89 0.11 4.40 8.16
CA VAL A 89 -0.64 3.31 8.79
C VAL A 89 -2.16 3.51 8.62
N PHE A 90 -2.69 4.69 8.92
CA PHE A 90 -4.12 4.95 8.78
C PHE A 90 -4.59 4.93 7.31
N MET A 91 -3.76 5.40 6.38
CA MET A 91 -4.06 5.34 4.96
C MET A 91 -4.05 3.91 4.43
N GLU A 92 -3.09 3.07 4.84
CA GLU A 92 -3.05 1.64 4.50
C GLU A 92 -4.23 0.87 5.09
N LEU A 93 -4.64 1.19 6.33
CA LEU A 93 -5.85 0.61 6.92
C LEU A 93 -7.11 1.03 6.15
N THR A 94 -7.23 2.31 5.79
CA THR A 94 -8.35 2.82 5.00
C THR A 94 -8.38 2.18 3.61
N GLY A 95 -7.26 2.12 2.91
CA GLY A 95 -7.13 1.51 1.59
C GLY A 95 -7.35 0.00 1.60
N GLY A 96 -6.82 -0.72 2.59
CA GLY A 96 -7.03 -2.16 2.76
C GLY A 96 -8.50 -2.49 3.04
N LEU A 97 -9.16 -1.71 3.90
CA LEU A 97 -10.58 -1.86 4.17
C LEU A 97 -11.45 -1.44 2.97
N ALA A 98 -11.00 -0.44 2.21
CA ALA A 98 -11.62 -0.04 0.95
C ALA A 98 -11.50 -1.15 -0.10
N LEU A 99 -10.37 -1.85 -0.19
CA LEU A 99 -10.18 -3.00 -1.07
C LEU A 99 -11.09 -4.17 -0.69
N ILE A 100 -11.28 -4.45 0.61
CA ILE A 100 -12.27 -5.42 1.09
C ILE A 100 -13.68 -4.99 0.65
N GLY A 101 -14.01 -3.71 0.78
CA GLY A 101 -15.29 -3.15 0.32
C GLY A 101 -15.47 -3.30 -1.19
N LEU A 102 -14.44 -3.03 -1.97
CA LEU A 102 -14.45 -3.16 -3.43
C LEU A 102 -14.66 -4.62 -3.84
N TRP A 103 -14.02 -5.56 -3.15
CA TRP A 103 -14.23 -6.99 -3.33
C TRP A 103 -15.67 -7.41 -2.96
N GLN A 104 -16.21 -6.93 -1.83
CA GLN A 104 -17.60 -7.17 -1.43
C GLN A 104 -18.61 -6.61 -2.46
N PHE A 105 -18.24 -5.47 -3.09
CA PHE A 105 -19.06 -4.78 -4.07
C PHE A 105 -18.95 -5.34 -5.49
N SER A 106 -17.87 -6.09 -5.79
CA SER A 106 -17.69 -6.73 -7.09
C SER A 106 -18.98 -7.47 -7.45
N ARG A 107 -19.59 -7.07 -8.58
CA ARG A 107 -21.02 -7.26 -8.92
C ARG A 107 -21.48 -8.73 -9.08
N MET A 108 -20.67 -9.71 -8.67
CA MET A 108 -20.94 -11.14 -8.65
C MET A 108 -21.78 -11.61 -7.44
N SER A 109 -21.93 -10.80 -6.39
CA SER A 109 -22.64 -11.21 -5.17
C SER A 109 -24.07 -10.66 -5.08
N ARG A 110 -24.79 -10.45 -6.20
CA ARG A 110 -26.20 -10.08 -6.12
C ARG A 110 -27.08 -11.28 -5.69
N PRO A 111 -28.05 -11.07 -4.79
CA PRO A 111 -28.33 -9.80 -4.11
C PRO A 111 -27.29 -9.55 -3.02
N ALA A 112 -26.83 -8.29 -2.91
CA ALA A 112 -25.74 -7.84 -2.04
C ALA A 112 -25.70 -8.58 -0.68
N PRO A 113 -24.52 -8.98 -0.18
CA PRO A 113 -24.46 -9.89 0.97
C PRO A 113 -24.88 -9.19 2.26
N ALA A 114 -26.14 -9.38 2.69
CA ALA A 114 -26.62 -9.21 4.07
C ALA A 114 -26.33 -7.83 4.74
N PRO A 115 -26.81 -7.56 5.97
CA PRO A 115 -26.31 -6.46 6.80
C PRO A 115 -24.77 -6.44 6.97
N VAL A 116 -24.09 -7.57 6.72
CA VAL A 116 -22.63 -7.76 6.79
C VAL A 116 -21.87 -6.94 5.73
N ALA A 117 -22.48 -6.50 4.63
CA ALA A 117 -21.80 -5.57 3.70
C ALA A 117 -21.76 -4.12 4.20
N ARG A 118 -22.65 -3.71 5.12
CA ARG A 118 -22.82 -2.29 5.50
C ARG A 118 -21.79 -1.79 6.52
N TRP A 119 -21.31 -2.67 7.41
CA TRP A 119 -20.33 -2.26 8.44
C TRP A 119 -19.04 -1.72 7.82
N ASN A 120 -18.62 -2.31 6.69
CA ASN A 120 -17.39 -1.93 6.02
C ASN A 120 -17.43 -0.48 5.56
N PHE A 121 -18.54 -0.04 4.98
CA PHE A 121 -18.70 1.34 4.53
C PHE A 121 -18.64 2.35 5.69
N THR A 122 -19.27 2.03 6.82
CA THR A 122 -19.19 2.87 8.03
C THR A 122 -17.77 2.94 8.56
N LEU A 123 -17.07 1.81 8.62
CA LEU A 123 -15.68 1.80 9.09
C LEU A 123 -14.73 2.52 8.12
N VAL A 124 -14.89 2.36 6.80
CA VAL A 124 -14.13 3.13 5.79
C VAL A 124 -14.41 4.62 5.96
N LEU A 125 -15.66 5.01 6.21
CA LEU A 125 -16.00 6.42 6.43
C LEU A 125 -15.27 6.98 7.67
N ILE A 126 -15.37 6.30 8.81
CA ILE A 126 -14.70 6.71 10.06
C ILE A 126 -13.19 6.79 9.85
N LEU A 127 -12.59 5.73 9.28
CA LEU A 127 -11.15 5.69 9.02
C LEU A 127 -10.70 6.76 8.04
N SER A 128 -11.49 7.08 7.01
CA SER A 128 -11.14 8.12 6.04
C SER A 128 -11.16 9.52 6.66
N ILE A 129 -12.07 9.80 7.61
CA ILE A 129 -12.08 11.06 8.37
C ILE A 129 -10.84 11.15 9.25
N VAL A 130 -10.51 10.08 9.98
CA VAL A 130 -9.29 10.02 10.80
C VAL A 130 -8.06 10.21 9.91
N THR A 131 -7.97 9.48 8.80
CA THR A 131 -6.86 9.55 7.84
C THR A 131 -6.69 10.97 7.28
N ALA A 132 -7.77 11.65 6.90
CA ALA A 132 -7.71 13.04 6.47
C ALA A 132 -7.13 13.95 7.58
N GLY A 133 -7.53 13.75 8.84
CA GLY A 133 -6.93 14.45 9.98
C GLY A 133 -5.43 14.18 10.16
N MET A 134 -5.00 12.92 10.01
CA MET A 134 -3.57 12.54 10.05
C MET A 134 -2.78 13.17 8.90
N MET A 135 -3.37 13.20 7.69
CA MET A 135 -2.77 13.85 6.51
C MET A 135 -2.61 15.36 6.72
N THR A 136 -3.58 16.04 7.34
CA THR A 136 -3.43 17.45 7.75
C THR A 136 -2.25 17.63 8.70
N ALA A 137 -2.14 16.79 9.72
CA ALA A 137 -1.04 16.86 10.68
C ALA A 137 0.33 16.66 10.00
N THR A 138 0.42 15.74 9.05
CA THR A 138 1.66 15.47 8.28
C THR A 138 1.98 16.62 7.33
N GLY A 139 0.98 17.18 6.65
CA GLY A 139 1.12 18.36 5.80
C GLY A 139 1.61 19.58 6.58
N ASN A 140 1.02 19.86 7.76
CA ASN A 140 1.41 20.98 8.61
C ASN A 140 2.85 20.84 9.15
N THR A 141 3.21 19.66 9.65
CA THR A 141 4.57 19.38 10.11
C THR A 141 5.59 19.43 8.97
N GLY A 142 5.22 19.00 7.76
CA GLY A 142 6.06 19.13 6.57
C GLY A 142 6.23 20.58 6.13
N GLY A 143 5.17 21.39 6.23
CA GLY A 143 5.20 22.84 6.01
C GLY A 143 6.19 23.54 6.93
N ALA A 144 6.21 23.20 8.22
CA ALA A 144 7.15 23.78 9.20
C ALA A 144 8.63 23.52 8.88
N ILE A 145 8.96 22.47 8.12
CA ILE A 145 10.34 22.19 7.67
C ILE A 145 10.79 23.16 6.58
N ARG A 146 9.90 23.59 5.69
CA ARG A 146 10.22 24.39 4.49
C ARG A 146 9.79 25.85 4.59
N HIS A 147 8.75 26.12 5.37
CA HIS A 147 8.14 27.42 5.58
C HIS A 147 8.11 27.77 7.08
N PRO A 148 9.29 27.92 7.73
CA PRO A 148 9.37 28.32 9.14
C PRO A 148 8.74 29.70 9.39
N GLU A 149 8.50 30.49 8.35
CA GLU A 149 7.77 31.76 8.42
C GLU A 149 6.27 31.61 8.74
N ILE A 150 5.69 30.42 8.58
CA ILE A 150 4.24 30.18 8.77
C ILE A 150 3.94 29.68 10.20
N LEU A 151 4.83 28.90 10.81
CA LEU A 151 4.65 28.30 12.14
C LEU A 151 5.97 28.27 12.90
N SER A 152 5.97 28.64 14.17
CA SER A 152 7.11 28.36 15.06
C SER A 152 7.24 26.85 15.32
N ALA A 153 8.40 26.39 15.78
CA ALA A 153 8.60 24.97 16.10
C ALA A 153 7.63 24.46 17.20
N GLU A 154 7.20 25.34 18.11
CA GLU A 154 6.16 25.05 19.10
C GLU A 154 4.76 24.96 18.48
N ASP A 155 4.43 25.82 17.52
CA ASP A 155 3.12 25.79 16.82
C ASP A 155 3.00 24.62 15.85
N ALA A 156 4.13 24.12 15.34
CA ALA A 156 4.21 22.95 14.47
C ALA A 156 4.08 21.61 15.25
N ALA A 157 4.06 21.64 16.58
CA ALA A 157 3.93 20.47 17.44
C ALA A 157 2.53 19.85 17.31
N SER A 158 2.35 18.98 16.33
CA SER A 158 1.14 18.15 16.25
C SER A 158 1.21 17.03 17.31
N ALA A 159 0.11 16.77 18.01
CA ALA A 159 -0.02 15.60 18.89
C ALA A 159 0.31 14.29 18.14
N VAL A 160 -0.07 14.22 16.86
CA VAL A 160 0.25 13.10 15.96
C VAL A 160 1.77 12.98 15.75
N GLY A 161 2.45 14.09 15.49
CA GLY A 161 3.91 14.12 15.34
C GLY A 161 4.64 13.76 16.63
N ALA A 162 4.17 14.25 17.78
CA ALA A 162 4.74 13.97 19.10
C ALA A 162 4.56 12.49 19.54
N ILE A 163 3.43 11.87 19.16
CA ILE A 163 3.22 10.43 19.36
C ILE A 163 4.12 9.65 18.39
N GLY A 164 4.11 10.01 17.11
CA GLY A 164 4.87 9.33 16.07
C GLY A 164 6.38 9.36 16.28
N SER A 165 6.94 10.46 16.77
CA SER A 165 8.38 10.61 17.04
C SER A 165 8.89 9.66 18.12
N LYS A 166 8.01 9.16 18.99
CA LYS A 166 8.32 8.11 19.97
C LYS A 166 8.13 6.70 19.40
N ILE A 167 7.21 6.54 18.44
CA ILE A 167 6.90 5.25 17.82
C ILE A 167 8.04 4.79 16.90
N VAL A 168 8.56 5.66 16.02
CA VAL A 168 9.58 5.27 15.04
C VAL A 168 10.81 4.63 15.70
N PRO A 169 11.46 5.23 16.72
CA PRO A 169 12.61 4.61 17.38
C PRO A 169 12.25 3.32 18.13
N SER A 170 11.07 3.27 18.73
CA SER A 170 10.60 2.10 19.47
C SER A 170 10.37 0.90 18.54
N VAL A 171 9.76 1.13 17.38
CA VAL A 171 9.57 0.11 16.34
C VAL A 171 10.91 -0.32 15.76
N SER A 172 11.80 0.62 15.48
CA SER A 172 13.14 0.30 14.98
C SER A 172 13.91 -0.59 15.96
N HIS A 173 13.89 -0.25 17.26
CA HIS A 173 14.48 -1.08 18.32
C HIS A 173 13.79 -2.44 18.45
N PHE A 174 12.46 -2.50 18.37
CA PHE A 174 11.72 -3.76 18.39
C PHE A 174 12.18 -4.69 17.26
N VAL A 175 12.26 -4.18 16.04
CA VAL A 175 12.59 -4.97 14.85
C VAL A 175 14.05 -5.44 14.85
N THR A 176 14.98 -4.59 15.29
CA THR A 176 16.43 -4.84 15.10
C THR A 176 17.17 -5.30 16.35
N ALA A 177 16.71 -4.93 17.55
CA ALA A 177 17.48 -5.08 18.78
C ALA A 177 16.75 -5.84 19.91
N SER A 178 15.41 -5.89 19.90
CA SER A 178 14.67 -6.48 21.03
C SER A 178 14.87 -7.98 21.21
N SER A 179 14.98 -8.73 20.12
CA SER A 179 15.21 -10.17 20.14
C SER A 179 15.67 -10.68 18.77
N ARG A 180 16.61 -11.63 18.79
CA ARG A 180 17.10 -12.34 17.58
C ARG A 180 16.02 -13.06 16.78
N TRP A 181 14.84 -13.29 17.37
CA TRP A 181 13.72 -13.98 16.72
C TRP A 181 12.76 -13.04 15.98
N VAL A 182 12.77 -11.74 16.27
CA VAL A 182 11.81 -10.81 15.65
C VAL A 182 11.99 -10.79 14.13
N TRP A 183 13.23 -10.64 13.66
CA TRP A 183 13.51 -10.60 12.23
C TRP A 183 13.10 -11.90 11.49
N PRO A 184 13.52 -13.11 11.89
CA PRO A 184 13.07 -14.35 11.26
C PRO A 184 11.54 -14.57 11.29
N VAL A 185 10.86 -14.15 12.37
CA VAL A 185 9.40 -14.26 12.46
C VAL A 185 8.73 -13.30 11.47
N LEU A 186 9.20 -12.06 11.37
CA LEU A 186 8.71 -11.11 10.37
C LEU A 186 8.94 -11.62 8.95
N GLU A 187 10.09 -12.22 8.66
CA GLU A 187 10.37 -12.82 7.35
C GLU A 187 9.43 -13.98 7.05
N THR A 188 9.23 -14.87 8.02
CA THR A 188 8.31 -16.01 7.90
C THR A 188 6.89 -15.54 7.61
N LEU A 189 6.41 -14.55 8.35
CA LEU A 189 5.08 -13.96 8.14
C LEU A 189 4.99 -13.28 6.77
N HIS A 190 6.03 -12.54 6.34
CA HIS A 190 6.06 -11.90 5.03
C HIS A 190 5.98 -12.92 3.88
N PHE A 191 6.71 -14.05 3.99
CA PHE A 191 6.61 -15.14 3.00
C PHE A 191 5.27 -15.86 3.05
N LEU A 192 4.70 -16.08 4.24
CA LEU A 192 3.35 -16.62 4.37
C LEU A 192 2.33 -15.74 3.65
N GLY A 193 2.43 -14.42 3.80
CA GLY A 193 1.57 -13.49 3.09
C GLY A 193 1.74 -13.58 1.56
N LEU A 194 2.98 -13.70 1.06
CA LEU A 194 3.24 -13.90 -0.37
C LEU A 194 2.62 -15.20 -0.88
N ILE A 195 2.71 -16.29 -0.11
CA ILE A 195 2.08 -17.58 -0.46
C ILE A 195 0.56 -17.41 -0.57
N LEU A 196 -0.07 -16.73 0.38
CA LEU A 196 -1.51 -16.48 0.37
C LEU A 196 -1.94 -15.66 -0.86
N ILE A 197 -1.20 -14.60 -1.19
CA ILE A 197 -1.46 -13.79 -2.39
C ILE A 197 -1.32 -14.64 -3.65
N VAL A 198 -0.17 -15.30 -3.83
CA VAL A 198 0.16 -16.09 -5.02
C VAL A 198 -0.80 -17.27 -5.18
N ALA A 199 -1.22 -17.92 -4.09
CA ALA A 199 -2.21 -18.99 -4.15
C ALA A 199 -3.58 -18.46 -4.58
N ALA A 200 -4.03 -17.34 -4.02
CA ALA A 200 -5.33 -16.74 -4.34
C ALA A 200 -5.42 -16.28 -5.80
N ILE A 201 -4.42 -15.54 -6.30
CA ILE A 201 -4.40 -15.06 -7.69
C ILE A 201 -3.96 -16.15 -8.67
N GLY A 202 -3.09 -17.06 -8.24
CA GLY A 202 -2.49 -18.09 -9.07
C GLY A 202 -3.53 -19.09 -9.57
N GLY A 203 -4.45 -19.53 -8.69
CA GLY A 203 -5.55 -20.41 -9.11
C GLY A 203 -6.40 -19.78 -10.21
N LEU A 204 -6.77 -18.50 -10.07
CA LEU A 204 -7.52 -17.76 -11.09
C LEU A 204 -6.72 -17.60 -12.38
N ASN A 205 -5.46 -17.20 -12.29
CA ASN A 205 -4.61 -16.98 -13.46
C ASN A 205 -4.34 -18.29 -14.22
N LEU A 206 -4.09 -19.40 -13.53
CA LEU A 206 -3.92 -20.72 -14.16
C LEU A 206 -5.20 -21.19 -14.86
N ARG A 207 -6.38 -20.91 -14.28
CA ARG A 207 -7.67 -21.16 -14.96
C ARG A 207 -7.82 -20.32 -16.21
N LEU A 208 -7.45 -19.03 -16.15
CA LEU A 208 -7.52 -18.11 -17.29
C LEU A 208 -6.50 -18.46 -18.40
N LEU A 209 -5.36 -19.03 -18.06
CA LEU A 209 -4.37 -19.53 -19.02
C LEU A 209 -4.78 -20.86 -19.66
N GLY A 210 -5.71 -21.58 -19.04
CA GLY A 210 -6.24 -22.84 -19.55
C GLY A 210 -5.48 -24.08 -19.06
N PHE A 211 -4.72 -23.98 -17.97
CA PHE A 211 -4.08 -25.15 -17.35
C PHE A 211 -5.05 -26.00 -16.53
N VAL A 212 -6.13 -25.40 -16.01
CA VAL A 212 -7.15 -26.06 -15.17
C VAL A 212 -8.56 -25.72 -15.66
N LYS A 213 -8.83 -25.93 -16.96
CA LYS A 213 -10.07 -25.47 -17.63
C LYS A 213 -11.36 -26.02 -17.02
N ASP A 214 -11.31 -27.16 -16.37
CA ASP A 214 -12.49 -27.80 -15.79
C ASP A 214 -12.99 -27.11 -14.51
N LEU A 215 -12.18 -26.22 -13.92
CA LEU A 215 -12.60 -25.46 -12.75
C LEU A 215 -13.45 -24.24 -13.15
N PRO A 216 -14.63 -24.01 -12.54
CA PRO A 216 -15.37 -22.77 -12.75
C PRO A 216 -14.62 -21.56 -12.18
N VAL A 217 -14.76 -20.39 -12.83
CA VAL A 217 -14.08 -19.15 -12.40
C VAL A 217 -14.67 -18.58 -11.12
N ALA A 218 -15.99 -18.66 -10.93
CA ALA A 218 -16.68 -18.02 -9.81
C ALA A 218 -16.22 -18.51 -8.41
N PRO A 219 -16.00 -19.82 -8.16
CA PRO A 219 -15.48 -20.28 -6.86
C PRO A 219 -14.06 -19.82 -6.55
N LEU A 220 -13.22 -19.60 -7.56
CA LEU A 220 -11.84 -19.12 -7.35
C LEU A 220 -11.82 -17.69 -6.78
N HIS A 221 -12.84 -16.88 -7.06
CA HIS A 221 -12.98 -15.55 -6.47
C HIS A 221 -13.17 -15.58 -4.93
N ARG A 222 -13.62 -16.72 -4.36
CA ARG A 222 -13.73 -16.91 -2.91
C ARG A 222 -12.37 -17.03 -2.22
N LEU A 223 -11.28 -17.18 -2.98
CA LEU A 223 -9.92 -17.19 -2.46
C LEU A 223 -9.35 -15.78 -2.25
N LEU A 224 -9.96 -14.75 -2.85
CA LEU A 224 -9.44 -13.38 -2.75
C LEU A 224 -9.33 -12.83 -1.32
N PRO A 225 -10.23 -13.12 -0.37
CA PRO A 225 -10.04 -12.71 1.03
C PRO A 225 -8.73 -13.23 1.64
N TRP A 226 -8.29 -14.42 1.26
CA TRP A 226 -6.99 -14.95 1.69
C TRP A 226 -5.83 -14.18 1.05
N GLY A 227 -5.96 -13.81 -0.22
CA GLY A 227 -5.00 -12.93 -0.88
C GLY A 227 -4.92 -11.56 -0.21
N ILE A 228 -6.06 -10.98 0.19
CA ILE A 228 -6.11 -9.71 0.93
C ILE A 228 -5.48 -9.87 2.32
N ALA A 229 -5.77 -10.96 3.04
CA ALA A 229 -5.12 -11.26 4.32
C ALA A 229 -3.60 -11.37 4.16
N GLY A 230 -3.12 -12.03 3.11
CA GLY A 230 -1.71 -12.08 2.76
C GLY A 230 -1.12 -10.70 2.49
N LEU A 231 -1.81 -9.86 1.70
CA LEU A 231 -1.41 -8.49 1.43
C LEU A 231 -1.29 -7.65 2.72
N VAL A 232 -2.25 -7.76 3.64
CA VAL A 232 -2.21 -7.08 4.94
C VAL A 232 -0.98 -7.52 5.75
N ILE A 233 -0.70 -8.83 5.80
CA ILE A 233 0.51 -9.35 6.46
C ILE A 233 1.77 -8.75 5.81
N ASN A 234 1.85 -8.73 4.47
CA ASN A 234 3.00 -8.18 3.75
C ASN A 234 3.19 -6.67 3.94
N ILE A 235 2.10 -5.89 3.99
CA ILE A 235 2.16 -4.45 4.25
C ILE A 235 2.68 -4.20 5.67
N ILE A 236 2.10 -4.85 6.68
CA ILE A 236 2.51 -4.68 8.09
C ILE A 236 3.98 -5.06 8.25
N THR A 237 4.36 -6.26 7.82
CA THR A 237 5.75 -6.74 7.92
C THR A 237 6.70 -5.89 7.06
N GLY A 238 6.27 -5.42 5.89
CA GLY A 238 7.04 -4.53 5.01
C GLY A 238 7.32 -3.16 5.64
N ILE A 239 6.32 -2.55 6.28
CA ILE A 239 6.50 -1.29 7.04
C ILE A 239 7.47 -1.52 8.20
N LEU A 240 7.32 -2.62 8.95
CA LEU A 240 8.23 -2.97 10.05
C LEU A 240 9.67 -3.16 9.57
N PHE A 241 9.88 -3.88 8.46
CA PHE A 241 11.20 -4.02 7.86
C PHE A 241 11.81 -2.67 7.49
N PHE A 242 11.03 -1.83 6.81
CA PHE A 242 11.51 -0.52 6.39
C PHE A 242 11.85 0.37 7.58
N VAL A 243 10.98 0.48 8.59
CA VAL A 243 11.26 1.27 9.81
C VAL A 243 12.43 0.70 10.61
N GLY A 244 12.62 -0.62 10.59
CA GLY A 244 13.75 -1.30 11.23
C GLY A 244 15.09 -0.93 10.59
N MET A 245 15.18 -0.99 9.26
CA MET A 245 16.41 -0.71 8.52
C MET A 245 16.15 0.18 7.29
N PRO A 246 15.76 1.46 7.47
CA PRO A 246 15.28 2.29 6.35
C PRO A 246 16.35 2.45 5.27
N PHE A 247 17.61 2.63 5.67
CA PHE A 247 18.74 2.80 4.75
C PHE A 247 19.08 1.55 3.94
N PHE A 248 18.81 0.35 4.48
CA PHE A 248 19.00 -0.90 3.74
C PHE A 248 18.09 -0.98 2.51
N TYR A 249 16.87 -0.47 2.62
CA TYR A 249 15.87 -0.49 1.55
C TYR A 249 15.91 0.75 0.68
N ALA A 250 16.07 1.93 1.29
CA ALA A 250 16.08 3.25 0.66
C ALA A 250 17.07 3.40 -0.50
N TRP A 251 18.24 2.77 -0.40
CA TRP A 251 19.32 2.88 -1.39
C TRP A 251 19.41 1.65 -2.30
N ASN A 252 18.45 0.73 -2.20
CA ASN A 252 18.50 -0.53 -2.93
C ASN A 252 17.67 -0.44 -4.22
N PRO A 253 18.27 -0.51 -5.41
CA PRO A 253 17.53 -0.43 -6.68
C PRO A 253 16.53 -1.57 -6.84
N LEU A 254 16.83 -2.77 -6.31
CA LEU A 254 15.89 -3.90 -6.35
C LEU A 254 14.67 -3.62 -5.48
N PHE A 255 14.82 -2.88 -4.38
CA PHE A 255 13.69 -2.46 -3.56
C PHE A 255 12.78 -1.52 -4.34
N HIS A 256 13.34 -0.51 -5.01
CA HIS A 256 12.54 0.42 -5.83
C HIS A 256 11.80 -0.30 -6.97
N LEU A 257 12.48 -1.21 -7.69
CA LEU A 257 11.84 -2.02 -8.74
C LEU A 257 10.75 -2.93 -8.17
N LYS A 258 10.98 -3.54 -7.00
CA LYS A 258 9.97 -4.35 -6.29
C LYS A 258 8.75 -3.50 -5.95
N MET A 259 8.96 -2.31 -5.40
CA MET A 259 7.87 -1.41 -5.01
C MET A 259 7.09 -0.90 -6.22
N ALA A 260 7.75 -0.57 -7.32
CA ALA A 260 7.09 -0.23 -8.58
C ALA A 260 6.22 -1.38 -9.08
N GLY A 261 6.74 -2.62 -9.04
CA GLY A 261 5.98 -3.82 -9.38
C GLY A 261 4.75 -4.02 -8.51
N VAL A 262 4.87 -3.82 -7.19
CA VAL A 262 3.74 -3.91 -6.24
C VAL A 262 2.66 -2.87 -6.54
N VAL A 263 3.05 -1.63 -6.84
CA VAL A 263 2.09 -0.57 -7.23
C VAL A 263 1.37 -0.94 -8.53
N VAL A 264 2.09 -1.45 -9.54
CA VAL A 264 1.49 -1.92 -10.80
C VAL A 264 0.54 -3.09 -10.56
N ALA A 265 0.92 -4.06 -9.72
CA ALA A 265 0.09 -5.21 -9.37
C ALA A 265 -1.21 -4.78 -8.67
N GLY A 266 -1.10 -3.89 -7.67
CA GLY A 266 -2.25 -3.35 -6.95
C GLY A 266 -3.16 -2.50 -7.83
N ALA A 267 -2.60 -1.62 -8.66
CA ALA A 267 -3.38 -0.84 -9.63
C ALA A 267 -4.11 -1.74 -10.64
N THR A 268 -3.46 -2.80 -11.11
CA THR A 268 -4.09 -3.79 -11.99
C THR A 268 -5.26 -4.49 -11.30
N LEU A 269 -5.12 -4.85 -10.02
CA LEU A 269 -6.21 -5.44 -9.23
C LEU A 269 -7.40 -4.47 -9.08
N VAL A 270 -7.14 -3.20 -8.81
CA VAL A 270 -8.21 -2.18 -8.70
C VAL A 270 -8.92 -2.00 -10.06
N LEU A 271 -8.17 -1.82 -11.14
CA LEU A 271 -8.73 -1.71 -12.50
C LEU A 271 -9.56 -2.94 -12.86
N PHE A 272 -9.09 -4.13 -12.49
CA PHE A 272 -9.81 -5.37 -12.73
C PHE A 272 -11.16 -5.43 -12.00
N ASN A 273 -11.22 -4.94 -10.75
CA ASN A 273 -12.47 -4.89 -9.98
C ASN A 273 -13.43 -3.78 -10.44
N CYS A 274 -12.91 -2.72 -11.05
CA CYS A 274 -13.72 -1.61 -11.58
C CYS A 274 -14.25 -1.84 -13.00
N THR A 275 -13.59 -2.67 -13.80
CA THR A 275 -13.97 -2.92 -15.21
C THR A 275 -14.99 -4.05 -15.37
N SER A 276 -15.69 -4.06 -16.51
CA SER A 276 -16.57 -5.17 -16.91
C SER A 276 -15.81 -6.43 -17.33
N ALA A 277 -14.48 -6.36 -17.49
CA ALA A 277 -13.65 -7.48 -17.91
C ALA A 277 -13.80 -8.68 -16.96
N PHE A 278 -13.73 -8.45 -15.65
CA PHE A 278 -13.98 -9.52 -14.69
C PHE A 278 -15.41 -10.08 -14.81
N ARG A 279 -16.40 -9.21 -15.01
CA ARG A 279 -17.80 -9.63 -15.18
C ARG A 279 -17.97 -10.60 -16.35
N SER A 280 -17.33 -10.30 -17.47
CA SER A 280 -17.36 -11.13 -18.67
C SER A 280 -16.62 -12.45 -18.51
N TRP A 281 -15.60 -12.52 -17.64
CA TRP A 281 -14.80 -13.73 -17.47
C TRP A 281 -15.29 -14.61 -16.32
N ALA A 282 -15.97 -14.06 -15.32
CA ALA A 282 -16.52 -14.87 -14.24
C ALA A 282 -17.76 -15.68 -14.66
N THR A 283 -18.37 -15.38 -15.80
CA THR A 283 -19.41 -16.22 -16.42
C THR A 283 -18.85 -17.44 -17.14
N LEU A 284 -17.51 -17.56 -17.27
CA LEU A 284 -16.88 -18.70 -17.95
C LEU A 284 -17.14 -19.99 -17.18
N GLY A 285 -17.81 -20.92 -17.85
CA GLY A 285 -18.10 -22.26 -17.35
C GLY A 285 -16.90 -23.20 -17.39
N PRO A 286 -17.04 -24.42 -16.84
CA PRO A 286 -16.06 -25.51 -17.03
C PRO A 286 -15.82 -25.76 -18.52
N GLY A 287 -14.55 -25.89 -18.92
CA GLY A 287 -14.14 -26.19 -20.30
C GLY A 287 -14.14 -24.98 -21.26
N GLU A 288 -14.78 -23.86 -20.90
CA GLU A 288 -14.82 -22.68 -21.77
C GLU A 288 -13.47 -21.97 -21.86
N ASP A 289 -13.15 -21.52 -23.07
CA ASP A 289 -11.88 -20.86 -23.38
C ASP A 289 -11.93 -19.35 -23.09
N PRO A 290 -11.01 -18.82 -22.27
CA PRO A 290 -10.93 -17.39 -22.02
C PRO A 290 -10.45 -16.61 -23.26
N PRO A 291 -10.87 -15.36 -23.44
CA PRO A 291 -10.39 -14.51 -24.53
C PRO A 291 -8.87 -14.27 -24.42
N ALA A 292 -8.19 -14.01 -25.55
CA ALA A 292 -6.74 -13.84 -25.59
C ALA A 292 -6.22 -12.75 -24.64
N VAL A 293 -7.00 -11.67 -24.46
CA VAL A 293 -6.68 -10.58 -23.52
C VAL A 293 -6.66 -11.07 -22.06
N ALA A 294 -7.56 -11.98 -21.68
CA ALA A 294 -7.58 -12.57 -20.34
C ALA A 294 -6.33 -13.44 -20.10
N LYS A 295 -5.93 -14.22 -21.11
CA LYS A 295 -4.71 -15.03 -21.07
C LYS A 295 -3.47 -14.15 -20.91
N PHE A 296 -3.38 -13.06 -21.67
CA PHE A 296 -2.28 -12.11 -21.59
C PHE A 296 -2.18 -11.44 -20.22
N ILE A 297 -3.31 -10.98 -19.65
CA ILE A 297 -3.34 -10.35 -18.32
C ILE A 297 -2.96 -11.37 -17.23
N ALA A 298 -3.48 -12.60 -17.31
CA ALA A 298 -3.15 -13.66 -16.36
C ALA A 298 -1.66 -14.02 -16.40
N ALA A 299 -1.07 -14.17 -17.60
CA ALA A 299 0.37 -14.41 -17.77
C ALA A 299 1.20 -13.23 -17.21
N SER A 300 0.84 -12.01 -17.57
CA SER A 300 1.53 -10.79 -17.11
C SER A 300 1.48 -10.65 -15.60
N SER A 301 0.34 -10.97 -14.98
CA SER A 301 0.17 -10.98 -13.52
C SER A 301 1.09 -12.00 -12.84
N LEU A 302 1.15 -13.25 -13.34
CA LEU A 302 2.04 -14.27 -12.79
C LEU A 302 3.52 -13.89 -12.93
N ILE A 303 3.92 -13.38 -14.09
CA ILE A 303 5.29 -12.91 -14.34
C ILE A 303 5.63 -11.75 -13.40
N LEU A 304 4.73 -10.78 -13.25
CA LEU A 304 4.93 -9.62 -12.37
C LEU A 304 5.14 -10.06 -10.91
N TRP A 305 4.31 -10.97 -10.39
CA TRP A 305 4.47 -11.49 -9.04
C TRP A 305 5.75 -12.29 -8.87
N LEU A 306 6.14 -13.11 -9.86
CA LEU A 306 7.42 -13.80 -9.86
C LEU A 306 8.59 -12.81 -9.78
N VAL A 307 8.57 -11.76 -10.59
CA VAL A 307 9.58 -10.69 -10.56
C VAL A 307 9.63 -10.02 -9.19
N ILE A 308 8.49 -9.64 -8.61
CA ILE A 308 8.41 -9.02 -7.27
C ILE A 308 9.05 -9.92 -6.20
N ILE A 309 8.78 -11.23 -6.24
CA ILE A 309 9.33 -12.22 -5.30
C ILE A 309 10.84 -12.36 -5.47
N VAL A 310 11.29 -12.51 -6.72
CA VAL A 310 12.72 -12.62 -7.06
C VAL A 310 13.49 -11.38 -6.60
N LEU A 311 13.00 -10.18 -6.95
CA LEU A 311 13.60 -8.91 -6.50
C LEU A 311 13.68 -8.84 -4.97
N GLY A 312 12.62 -9.24 -4.27
CA GLY A 312 12.59 -9.28 -2.81
C GLY A 312 13.59 -10.25 -2.20
N ARG A 313 13.75 -11.45 -2.79
CA ARG A 313 14.67 -12.47 -2.29
C ARG A 313 16.14 -12.06 -2.42
N TYR A 314 16.46 -11.29 -3.46
CA TYR A 314 17.82 -10.87 -3.76
C TYR A 314 18.22 -9.50 -3.18
N LEU A 315 17.33 -8.84 -2.42
CA LEU A 315 17.65 -7.59 -1.71
C LEU A 315 18.98 -7.64 -0.92
N PRO A 316 19.32 -8.71 -0.19
CA PRO A 316 20.58 -8.75 0.56
C PRO A 316 21.85 -8.76 -0.32
N LEU A 317 21.78 -9.28 -1.55
CA LEU A 317 22.98 -9.48 -2.38
C LEU A 317 23.58 -8.18 -2.92
N THR A 318 22.76 -7.17 -3.16
CA THR A 318 23.23 -5.90 -3.74
C THR A 318 24.09 -5.07 -2.79
N GLN A 319 24.22 -5.48 -1.52
CA GLN A 319 25.09 -4.81 -0.55
C GLN A 319 26.50 -5.40 -0.51
N GLU A 320 26.69 -6.68 -0.81
CA GLU A 320 28.05 -7.25 -0.92
C GLU A 320 28.81 -6.63 -2.11
N SER A 321 28.13 -6.38 -3.23
CA SER A 321 28.71 -5.70 -4.39
C SER A 321 29.04 -4.22 -4.17
N LEU A 322 28.41 -3.56 -3.18
CA LEU A 322 28.70 -2.16 -2.81
C LEU A 322 29.82 -2.04 -1.77
N ARG A 323 30.05 -3.08 -0.97
CA ARG A 323 31.20 -3.18 -0.04
C ARG A 323 32.46 -3.72 -0.72
N ALA A 324 32.32 -4.37 -1.87
CA ALA A 324 33.41 -4.95 -2.67
C ALA A 324 33.77 -4.12 -3.92
N GLY A 325 33.56 -2.80 -3.89
CA GLY A 325 34.18 -1.87 -4.84
C GLY A 325 35.66 -1.63 -4.48
N PRO A 326 36.55 -1.45 -5.48
CA PRO A 326 38.01 -1.51 -5.32
C PRO A 326 38.61 -0.49 -4.34
#